data_AF-A0A3D4TQ29-F1
#
_entry.id   AF-A0A3D4TQ29-F1
#
_cell.length_a   1.000
_cell.length_b   1.000
_cell.length_c   1.000
_cell.angle_alpha   90.00
_cell.angle_beta   90.00
_cell.angle_gamma   90.00
#
_symmetry.space_group_name_H-M   'P 1'
#
loop_
_entity.id
_entity.type
_entity.pdbx_description
1 polymer ?
#
loop_
_entity_poly.entity_id
_entity_poly.type
_entity_poly.pdbx_seq_one_letter_code
_entity_poly.pdbx_strand_id
1 'polypeptide(L)'
;MRGFGATLLVLELLLLAFPLTLLDGFGLMVLLQPNDHPDRMPTLVGAALAGIGLLGFWWLAGAFLLNGLTLRGSPWCARVGTGIGVALCAASLVVALLFGRLTGWALVGLMGLPMLVPLAHMLLASWQRLPGEAAAS
;
A
#
# COMPACT_ATOMS: atom_id res chain seq x y z
N MET A 1 -1.94 -6.24 25.98
CA MET A 1 -1.33 -6.53 24.66
C MET A 1 -1.96 -5.76 23.49
N ARG A 2 -3.24 -5.34 23.53
CA ARG A 2 -3.90 -4.60 22.42
C ARG A 2 -3.27 -3.23 22.07
N GLY A 3 -2.75 -2.50 23.07
CA GLY A 3 -2.13 -1.18 22.84
C GLY A 3 -0.82 -1.25 22.06
N PHE A 4 0.04 -2.22 22.35
CA PHE A 4 1.35 -2.35 21.72
C PHE A 4 1.26 -2.61 20.21
N GLY A 5 0.33 -3.47 19.77
CA GLY A 5 0.09 -3.71 18.34
C GLY A 5 -0.41 -2.48 17.60
N ALA A 6 -1.29 -1.69 18.22
CA ALA A 6 -1.76 -0.43 17.62
C ALA A 6 -0.63 0.61 17.51
N THR A 7 0.18 0.77 18.55
CA THR A 7 1.32 1.70 18.54
C THR A 7 2.35 1.30 17.49
N LEU A 8 2.65 0.00 17.37
CA LEU A 8 3.56 -0.51 16.36
C LEU A 8 3.01 -0.29 14.94
N LEU A 9 1.70 -0.50 14.73
CA LEU A 9 1.07 -0.19 13.44
C LEU A 9 1.16 1.30 13.11
N VAL A 10 0.91 2.20 14.07
CA VAL A 10 1.06 3.64 13.85
C VAL A 10 2.50 3.99 13.50
N LEU A 11 3.47 3.35 14.15
CA LEU A 11 4.89 3.53 13.83
C LEU A 11 5.21 3.05 12.41
N GLU A 12 4.72 1.89 11.99
CA GLU A 12 4.86 1.38 10.61
C GLU A 12 4.23 2.34 9.60
N LEU A 13 3.07 2.91 9.90
CA LEU A 13 2.41 3.90 9.05
C LEU A 13 3.26 5.18 8.92
N LEU A 14 3.84 5.66 10.01
CA LEU A 14 4.65 6.88 10.00
C LEU A 14 6.02 6.68 9.35
N LEU A 15 6.64 5.51 9.51
CA LEU A 15 7.99 5.23 9.01
C LEU A 15 8.01 4.66 7.60
N LEU A 16 6.98 3.91 7.19
CA LEU A 16 6.95 3.21 5.91
C LEU A 16 5.91 3.84 4.98
N ALA A 17 4.65 3.92 5.43
CA ALA A 17 3.55 4.35 4.57
C ALA A 17 3.61 5.83 4.21
N PHE A 18 3.86 6.69 5.20
CA PHE A 18 3.84 8.13 5.02
C PHE A 18 4.96 8.64 4.09
N PRO A 19 6.24 8.24 4.26
CA PRO A 19 7.30 8.66 3.35
C PRO A 19 7.08 8.21 1.91
N LEU A 20 6.56 6.98 1.72
CA LEU A 20 6.23 6.47 0.39
C LEU A 20 5.08 7.24 -0.26
N THR A 21 4.09 7.66 0.52
CA THR A 21 2.98 8.47 0.02
C THR A 21 3.45 9.86 -0.39
N LEU A 22 4.34 10.48 0.40
CA LEU A 22 4.96 11.74 0.03
C LEU A 22 5.84 11.60 -1.22
N LEU A 23 6.60 10.52 -1.32
CA LEU A 23 7.45 10.24 -2.47
C LEU A 23 6.63 10.06 -3.75
N ASP A 24 5.51 9.33 -3.68
CA ASP A 24 4.59 9.16 -4.80
C ASP A 24 3.96 10.51 -5.22
N GLY A 25 3.47 11.29 -4.26
CA GLY A 25 2.92 12.62 -4.53
C GLY A 25 3.94 13.58 -5.16
N PHE A 26 5.17 13.60 -4.64
CA PHE A 26 6.26 14.38 -5.22
C PHE A 26 6.64 13.88 -6.61
N GLY A 27 6.74 12.56 -6.80
CA GLY A 27 7.01 11.93 -8.08
C GLY A 27 5.96 12.32 -9.13
N LEU A 28 4.67 12.31 -8.78
CA LEU A 28 3.59 12.78 -9.64
C LEU A 28 3.73 14.26 -9.98
N MET A 29 4.00 15.13 -9.01
CA MET A 29 4.22 16.57 -9.28
C MET A 29 5.36 16.81 -10.27
N VAL A 30 6.46 16.05 -10.16
CA VAL A 30 7.60 16.14 -11.08
C VAL A 30 7.25 15.59 -12.46
N LEU A 31 6.60 14.42 -12.55
CA LEU A 31 6.26 13.77 -13.82
C LEU A 31 5.19 14.53 -14.63
N LEU A 32 4.37 15.34 -13.96
CA LEU A 32 3.40 16.24 -14.61
C LEU A 32 4.08 17.41 -15.33
N GLN A 33 5.30 17.78 -14.96
CA GLN A 33 6.04 18.83 -15.66
C GLN A 33 6.46 18.37 -17.07
N PRO A 34 6.50 19.28 -18.07
CA PRO A 34 6.93 18.94 -19.42
C PRO A 34 8.36 18.36 -19.40
N ASN A 35 8.48 17.12 -19.89
CA ASN A 35 9.76 16.42 -20.02
C ASN A 35 9.67 15.45 -21.20
N ASP A 36 10.72 15.38 -22.01
CA ASP A 36 10.84 14.59 -23.24
C ASP A 36 11.42 13.19 -23.01
N HIS A 37 11.58 12.77 -21.75
CA HIS A 37 12.12 11.45 -21.43
C HIS A 37 11.17 10.33 -21.93
N PRO A 38 11.66 9.32 -22.69
CA PRO A 38 10.84 8.28 -23.30
C PRO A 38 10.08 7.43 -22.26
N ASP A 39 10.62 7.29 -21.05
CA ASP A 39 9.98 6.54 -19.95
C ASP A 39 8.96 7.36 -19.13
N ARG A 40 8.67 8.61 -19.51
CA ARG A 40 7.78 9.48 -18.74
C ARG A 40 6.36 8.94 -18.63
N MET A 41 5.71 8.65 -19.76
CA MET A 41 4.33 8.16 -19.79
C MET A 41 4.15 6.85 -19.03
N PRO A 42 4.98 5.81 -19.23
CA PRO A 42 4.84 4.58 -18.47
C PRO A 42 5.07 4.80 -16.96
N THR A 43 6.03 5.65 -16.57
CA THR A 43 6.29 5.93 -15.15
C THR A 43 5.15 6.74 -14.51
N LEU A 44 4.57 7.70 -15.25
CA LEU A 44 3.41 8.49 -14.80
C LEU A 44 2.19 7.60 -14.56
N VAL A 45 1.91 6.66 -15.47
CA VAL A 45 0.81 5.70 -15.29
C VAL A 45 1.05 4.80 -14.07
N GLY A 46 2.29 4.32 -13.90
CA GLY A 46 2.68 3.53 -12.73
C GLY A 46 2.47 4.29 -11.42
N ALA A 47 2.95 5.54 -11.34
CA ALA A 47 2.77 6.41 -10.17
C ALA A 47 1.29 6.73 -9.91
N ALA A 48 0.50 7.02 -10.95
CA ALA A 48 -0.93 7.30 -10.78
C ALA A 48 -1.69 6.08 -10.22
N LEU A 49 -1.39 4.88 -10.71
CA LEU A 49 -1.97 3.64 -10.20
C LEU A 49 -1.49 3.32 -8.77
N ALA A 50 -0.21 3.60 -8.47
CA ALA A 50 0.32 3.49 -7.11
C ALA A 50 -0.43 4.43 -6.15
N GLY A 51 -0.65 5.69 -6.54
CA GLY A 51 -1.45 6.66 -5.78
C GLY A 51 -2.86 6.18 -5.47
N ILE A 52 -3.57 5.57 -6.43
CA ILE A 52 -4.88 4.94 -6.18
C ILE A 52 -4.78 3.81 -5.15
N GLY A 53 -3.73 2.99 -5.26
CA GLY A 53 -3.42 1.94 -4.28
C GLY A 53 -3.17 2.48 -2.88
N LEU A 54 -2.39 3.56 -2.77
CA LEU A 54 -2.07 4.26 -1.53
C LEU A 54 -3.33 4.88 -0.89
N LEU A 55 -4.20 5.50 -1.68
CA LEU A 55 -5.47 6.04 -1.19
C LEU A 55 -6.37 4.93 -0.62
N GLY A 56 -6.46 3.79 -1.33
CA GLY A 56 -7.16 2.61 -0.84
C GLY A 56 -6.56 2.09 0.47
N PHE A 57 -5.23 2.01 0.56
CA PHE A 57 -4.51 1.58 1.75
C PHE A 57 -4.75 2.50 2.94
N TRP A 58 -4.66 3.82 2.76
CA TRP A 58 -4.87 4.79 3.84
C TRP A 58 -6.31 4.77 4.35
N TRP A 59 -7.29 4.60 3.45
CA TRP A 59 -8.67 4.42 3.86
C TRP A 59 -8.83 3.13 4.67
N LEU A 60 -8.22 2.03 4.22
CA LEU A 60 -8.25 0.76 4.93
C LEU A 60 -7.59 0.85 6.31
N ALA A 61 -6.44 1.51 6.42
CA ALA A 61 -5.72 1.74 7.68
C ALA A 61 -6.51 2.64 8.64
N GLY A 62 -7.10 3.72 8.14
CA GLY A 62 -7.97 4.59 8.94
C GLY A 62 -9.21 3.84 9.44
N ALA A 63 -9.88 3.10 8.57
CA ALA A 63 -11.03 2.26 8.94
C ALA A 63 -10.62 1.18 9.95
N PHE A 64 -9.44 0.59 9.82
CA PHE A 64 -8.93 -0.40 10.75
C PHE A 64 -8.71 0.19 12.15
N LEU A 65 -8.08 1.36 12.24
CA LEU A 65 -7.83 2.05 13.51
C LEU A 65 -9.15 2.52 14.17
N LEU A 66 -10.08 3.07 13.39
CA LEU A 66 -11.37 3.58 13.89
C LEU A 66 -12.33 2.46 14.33
N ASN A 67 -12.32 1.31 13.64
CA ASN A 67 -13.19 0.18 13.98
C ASN A 67 -12.58 -0.77 15.03
N GLY A 68 -11.57 -0.32 15.78
CA GLY A 68 -10.99 -1.09 16.88
C GLY A 68 -10.09 -2.24 16.44
N LEU A 69 -9.33 -2.08 15.35
CA LEU A 69 -8.39 -3.05 14.76
C LEU A 69 -9.08 -4.26 14.12
N THR A 70 -10.12 -4.01 13.33
CA THR A 70 -10.81 -5.02 12.52
C THR A 70 -11.01 -4.53 11.09
N LEU A 71 -10.89 -5.45 10.13
CA LEU A 71 -11.16 -5.19 8.71
C LEU A 71 -12.59 -5.53 8.29
N ARG A 72 -13.41 -6.14 9.18
CA ARG A 72 -14.69 -6.77 8.84
C ARG A 72 -15.73 -5.80 8.24
N GLY A 73 -15.63 -4.50 8.55
CA GLY A 73 -16.49 -3.43 8.03
C GLY A 73 -15.81 -2.45 7.07
N SER A 74 -14.59 -2.73 6.58
CA SER A 74 -13.91 -1.81 5.67
C SER A 74 -14.65 -1.71 4.33
N PRO A 75 -14.78 -0.50 3.73
CA PRO A 75 -15.49 -0.33 2.46
C PRO A 75 -14.82 -1.13 1.34
N TRP A 76 -15.64 -1.71 0.46
CA TRP A 76 -15.18 -2.53 -0.66
C TRP A 76 -14.19 -1.78 -1.57
N CYS A 77 -14.46 -0.50 -1.85
CA CYS A 77 -13.58 0.34 -2.66
C CYS A 77 -12.16 0.45 -2.09
N ALA A 78 -12.00 0.53 -0.77
CA ALA A 78 -10.68 0.59 -0.13
C ALA A 78 -9.90 -0.72 -0.28
N ARG A 79 -10.60 -1.86 -0.19
CA ARG A 79 -10.01 -3.19 -0.43
C ARG A 79 -9.57 -3.36 -1.87
N VAL A 80 -10.43 -2.97 -2.82
CA VAL A 80 -10.10 -3.03 -4.25
C VAL A 80 -8.92 -2.11 -4.57
N GLY A 81 -8.93 -0.87 -4.09
CA GLY A 81 -7.81 0.06 -4.26
C GLY A 81 -6.50 -0.50 -3.71
N THR A 82 -6.50 -0.95 -2.45
CA THR A 82 -5.31 -1.58 -1.84
C THR A 82 -4.86 -2.81 -2.64
N GLY A 83 -5.79 -3.64 -3.09
CA GLY A 83 -5.52 -4.83 -3.90
C GLY A 83 -4.89 -4.50 -5.25
N ILE A 84 -5.33 -3.43 -5.92
CA ILE A 84 -4.71 -2.91 -7.14
C ILE A 84 -3.26 -2.50 -6.86
N GLY A 85 -3.01 -1.80 -5.75
CA GLY A 85 -1.65 -1.42 -5.34
C GLY A 85 -0.74 -2.62 -5.11
N VAL A 86 -1.23 -3.66 -4.43
CA VAL A 86 -0.48 -4.92 -4.22
C VAL A 86 -0.22 -5.64 -5.55
N ALA A 87 -1.24 -5.75 -6.41
CA ALA A 87 -1.10 -6.37 -7.72
C ALA A 87 -0.09 -5.64 -8.60
N LEU A 88 -0.12 -4.30 -8.59
CA LEU A 88 0.83 -3.46 -9.31
C LEU A 88 2.26 -3.65 -8.79
N CYS A 89 2.44 -3.70 -7.47
CA CYS A 89 3.72 -3.96 -6.82
C CYS A 89 4.29 -5.33 -7.23
N ALA A 90 3.47 -6.39 -7.17
CA ALA A 90 3.86 -7.73 -7.59
C ALA A 90 4.20 -7.80 -9.08
N ALA A 91 3.34 -7.24 -9.94
CA ALA A 91 3.53 -7.26 -11.39
C ALA A 91 4.81 -6.52 -11.80
N SER A 92 5.07 -5.35 -11.21
CA SER A 92 6.29 -4.59 -11.50
C SER A 92 7.57 -5.29 -11.03
N LEU A 93 7.55 -5.97 -9.89
CA LEU A 93 8.68 -6.81 -9.44
C LEU A 93 8.92 -7.99 -10.38
N VAL A 94 7.85 -8.68 -10.82
CA VAL A 94 7.96 -9.79 -11.77
C VAL A 94 8.58 -9.31 -13.09
N VAL A 95 8.13 -8.16 -13.62
CA VAL A 95 8.72 -7.56 -14.83
C VAL A 95 10.19 -7.21 -14.60
N ALA A 96 10.54 -6.60 -13.46
CA ALA A 96 11.93 -6.26 -13.14
C ALA A 96 12.85 -7.50 -13.14
N LEU A 97 12.38 -8.60 -12.55
CA LEU A 97 13.10 -9.87 -12.47
C LEU A 97 13.24 -10.55 -13.84
N LEU A 98 12.16 -10.57 -14.65
CA LEU A 98 12.16 -11.23 -15.96
C LEU A 98 13.06 -10.53 -16.98
N PHE A 99 13.10 -9.19 -16.95
CA PHE A 99 13.85 -8.40 -17.93
C PHE A 99 15.23 -7.92 -17.44
N GLY A 100 15.55 -8.12 -16.15
CA GLY A 100 16.83 -7.75 -15.55
C GLY A 100 17.15 -6.24 -15.64
N ARG A 101 16.12 -5.39 -15.81
CA ARG A 101 16.27 -3.94 -15.96
C ARG A 101 15.49 -3.19 -14.88
N LEU A 102 16.18 -2.29 -14.20
CA LEU A 102 15.59 -1.31 -13.28
C LEU A 102 14.97 -0.16 -14.08
N THR A 103 13.79 -0.40 -14.65
CA THR A 103 12.98 0.64 -15.30
C THR A 103 12.22 1.46 -14.26
N GLY A 104 11.65 2.60 -14.66
CA GLY A 104 10.75 3.38 -13.80
C GLY A 104 9.59 2.55 -13.25
N TRP A 105 9.12 1.56 -14.01
CA TRP A 105 8.13 0.58 -13.57
C TRP A 105 8.63 -0.34 -12.45
N ALA A 106 9.85 -0.86 -12.55
CA ALA A 106 10.45 -1.70 -11.52
C ALA A 106 10.61 -0.96 -10.18
N LEU A 107 10.93 0.35 -10.25
CA LEU A 107 11.05 1.20 -9.08
C LEU A 107 9.72 1.35 -8.33
N VAL A 108 8.59 1.42 -9.03
CA VAL A 108 7.25 1.45 -8.40
C VAL A 108 7.04 0.21 -7.53
N GLY A 109 7.42 -0.98 -8.02
CA GLY A 109 7.33 -2.23 -7.26
C GLY A 109 8.26 -2.27 -6.06
N LEU A 110 9.52 -1.88 -6.25
CA LEU A 110 10.50 -1.86 -5.17
C LEU A 110 10.08 -0.91 -4.04
N MET A 111 9.58 0.27 -4.40
CA MET A 111 9.09 1.27 -3.45
C MET A 111 7.76 0.86 -2.80
N GLY A 112 6.99 -0.04 -3.42
CA GLY A 112 5.76 -0.59 -2.83
C GLY A 112 5.98 -1.67 -1.77
N LEU A 113 7.17 -2.29 -1.69
CA LEU A 113 7.46 -3.37 -0.75
C LEU A 113 7.29 -2.98 0.73
N PRO A 114 7.78 -1.82 1.21
CA PRO A 114 7.63 -1.45 2.61
C PRO A 114 6.15 -1.28 3.02
N MET A 115 5.26 -0.96 2.08
CA MET A 115 3.82 -0.87 2.34
C MET A 115 3.16 -2.22 2.64
N LEU A 116 3.79 -3.33 2.24
CA LEU A 116 3.27 -4.67 2.53
C LEU A 116 3.39 -5.00 4.02
N VAL A 117 4.31 -4.37 4.77
CA VAL A 117 4.51 -4.61 6.20
C VAL A 117 3.29 -4.20 7.03
N PRO A 118 2.84 -2.92 7.04
CA PRO A 118 1.65 -2.53 7.78
C PRO A 118 0.38 -3.20 7.24
N LEU A 119 0.32 -3.52 5.94
CA LEU A 119 -0.80 -4.27 5.38
C LEU A 119 -0.88 -5.69 5.96
N ALA A 120 0.24 -6.41 5.99
CA ALA A 120 0.32 -7.74 6.58
C ALA A 120 -0.02 -7.71 8.07
N HIS A 121 0.46 -6.70 8.80
CA HIS A 121 0.12 -6.51 10.21
C HIS A 121 -1.40 -6.36 10.41
N MET A 122 -2.08 -5.50 9.63
CA MET A 122 -3.54 -5.35 9.70
C MET A 122 -4.29 -6.65 9.38
N LEU A 123 -3.84 -7.40 8.36
CA LEU A 123 -4.43 -8.68 7.98
C LEU A 123 -4.28 -9.71 9.11
N LEU A 124 -3.07 -9.89 9.65
CA LEU A 124 -2.78 -10.83 10.74
C LEU A 124 -3.55 -10.47 12.00
N ALA A 125 -3.56 -9.18 12.38
CA ALA A 125 -4.29 -8.70 13.55
C ALA A 125 -5.82 -8.89 13.39
N SER A 126 -6.34 -8.74 12.17
CA SER A 126 -7.75 -9.04 11.89
C SER A 126 -8.05 -10.54 11.95
N TRP A 127 -7.15 -11.39 11.45
CA TRP A 127 -7.34 -12.84 11.40
C TRP A 127 -7.28 -13.48 12.79
N GLN A 128 -6.39 -13.02 13.67
CA GLN A 128 -6.32 -13.50 15.06
C GLN A 128 -7.58 -13.22 15.88
N ARG A 129 -8.43 -12.28 15.45
CA ARG A 129 -9.69 -11.95 16.13
C ARG A 129 -10.89 -12.75 15.64
N LEU A 130 -10.86 -13.27 14.41
CA LEU A 130 -11.90 -14.15 13.87
C LEU A 130 -12.18 -15.42 14.70
N PRO A 131 -11.18 -16.17 15.23
CA PRO A 131 -11.46 -17.36 16.02
C PRO A 131 -11.95 -17.06 17.45
N GLY A 132 -11.79 -15.84 17.97
CA GLY A 132 -12.22 -15.47 19.33
C GLY A 132 -13.71 -15.19 19.48
N GLU A 133 -14.39 -14.74 18.42
CA GLU A 133 -15.85 -14.51 18.43
C GLU A 133 -16.65 -15.80 18.19
N ALA A 134 -16.08 -16.79 17.48
CA ALA A 134 -16.74 -18.08 17.23
C ALA A 134 -16.74 -19.03 18.44
N ALA A 135 -15.88 -18.78 19.45
CA ALA A 135 -15.83 -19.54 20.69
C ALA A 135 -16.70 -18.94 21.82
N ALA A 136 -17.36 -17.81 21.56
CA ALA A 136 -18.22 -17.09 22.51
C ALA A 136 -19.71 -17.06 22.09
N SER A 137 -20.06 -17.77 21.00
CA SER A 137 -21.42 -18.02 20.52
C SER A 137 -21.78 -19.49 20.68
#